data_AF-I1C3X4-F1
#
_entry.id   AF-I1C3X4-F1
#
_cell.length_a   1.000
_cell.length_b   1.000
_cell.length_c   1.000
_cell.angle_alpha   90.00
_cell.angle_beta   90.00
_cell.angle_gamma   90.00
#
_symmetry.space_group_name_H-M   'P 1'
#
loop_
_entity.id
_entity.type
_entity.pdbx_description
1 polymer ?
#
loop_
_entity_poly.entity_id
_entity_poly.type
_entity_poly.pdbx_seq_one_letter_code
_entity_poly.pdbx_strand_id
1 'polypeptide(L)'
;MDISRTTGVSKWTINRIRKEEKNIKARNRGGRPVVLRQGLLRTDSDAQLFLRSLGYSISKRSVRRLLRKIGFKSGIKKYKPFISYTNQKKRLKWCRDKTSWTVEDWKSVIFSDETKINVWGADGIRYYWKQVDQPWRSFHVNQTMKHGGGSVMLWGCITSRGPG
;
A
#
# COMPACT_ATOMS: atom_id res chain seq x y z
N MET A 1 -33.32 31.95 -20.67
CA MET A 1 -33.25 30.92 -21.73
C MET A 1 -34.09 29.73 -21.33
N ASP A 2 -35.04 29.30 -22.18
CA ASP A 2 -35.92 28.14 -21.91
C ASP A 2 -35.13 26.85 -22.18
N ILE A 3 -34.52 26.27 -21.13
CA ILE A 3 -33.62 25.10 -21.18
C ILE A 3 -34.28 23.90 -21.86
N SER A 4 -35.61 23.81 -21.82
CA SER A 4 -36.38 22.75 -22.46
C SER A 4 -36.29 22.78 -24.00
N ARG A 5 -36.26 23.98 -24.61
CA ARG A 5 -36.16 24.12 -26.07
C ARG A 5 -34.75 23.81 -26.60
N THR A 6 -33.72 24.04 -25.79
CA THR A 6 -32.31 23.82 -26.19
C THR A 6 -31.88 22.36 -26.04
N THR A 7 -32.49 21.63 -25.10
CA THR A 7 -32.06 20.26 -24.74
C THR A 7 -33.01 19.17 -25.24
N GLY A 8 -34.19 19.54 -25.76
CA GLY A 8 -35.23 18.59 -26.17
C GLY A 8 -35.87 17.83 -24.99
N VAL A 9 -35.52 18.18 -23.75
CA VAL A 9 -36.01 17.52 -22.54
C VAL A 9 -37.27 18.22 -22.03
N SER A 10 -38.26 17.44 -21.60
CA SER A 10 -39.54 17.98 -21.13
C SER A 10 -39.37 18.86 -19.88
N LYS A 11 -40.20 19.90 -19.77
CA LYS A 11 -40.21 20.83 -18.63
C LYS A 11 -40.38 20.12 -17.28
N TRP A 12 -41.11 19.00 -17.26
CA TRP A 12 -41.30 18.17 -16.07
C TRP A 12 -40.00 17.55 -15.58
N THR A 13 -39.22 16.97 -16.49
CA THR A 13 -37.91 16.36 -16.17
C THR A 13 -36.92 17.42 -15.68
N ILE A 14 -36.90 18.61 -16.29
CA ILE A 14 -36.05 19.72 -15.85
C ILE A 14 -36.44 20.20 -14.44
N ASN A 15 -37.74 20.29 -14.14
CA ASN A 15 -38.22 20.66 -12.82
C ASN A 15 -37.94 19.60 -11.76
N ARG A 16 -38.01 18.30 -12.11
CA ARG A 16 -37.62 17.21 -11.22
C ARG A 16 -36.13 17.25 -10.87
N ILE A 17 -35.27 17.46 -11.87
CA ILE A 17 -33.81 17.59 -11.68
C ILE A 17 -33.49 18.81 -10.82
N ARG A 18 -34.14 19.95 -11.04
CA ARG A 18 -33.98 21.14 -10.19
C ARG A 18 -34.40 20.89 -8.74
N LYS A 19 -35.47 20.10 -8.53
CA LYS A 19 -35.94 19.72 -7.20
C LYS A 19 -34.93 18.79 -6.50
N GLU A 20 -34.34 17.85 -7.22
CA GLU A 20 -33.26 16.97 -6.73
C GLU A 20 -31.96 17.75 -6.41
N GLU A 21 -31.53 18.67 -7.27
CA GLU A 21 -30.37 19.54 -7.01
C GLU A 21 -30.56 20.42 -5.77
N LYS A 22 -31.75 21.00 -5.58
CA LYS A 22 -32.09 21.76 -4.37
C LYS A 22 -32.09 20.87 -3.13
N ASN A 23 -32.55 19.63 -3.24
CA ASN A 23 -32.57 18.66 -2.13
C ASN A 23 -31.14 18.19 -1.73
N ILE A 24 -30.23 18.09 -2.71
CA ILE A 24 -28.80 17.81 -2.47
C ILE A 24 -28.11 18.99 -1.76
N LYS A 25 -28.51 20.24 -2.08
CA LYS A 25 -27.99 21.45 -1.41
C LYS A 25 -28.61 21.68 -0.02
N ALA A 26 -29.85 21.24 0.21
CA ALA A 26 -30.57 21.40 1.48
C ALA A 26 -30.15 20.38 2.57
N ARG A 27 -29.45 19.30 2.20
CA ARG A 27 -28.80 18.42 3.18
C ARG A 27 -27.61 19.16 3.80
N ASN A 28 -27.86 19.82 4.92
CA ASN A 28 -26.86 20.46 5.78
C ASN A 28 -25.68 19.52 6.03
N ARG A 29 -24.55 19.86 5.40
CA ARG A 29 -23.24 19.23 5.58
C ARG A 29 -22.62 19.75 6.89
N GLY A 30 -23.08 19.21 8.01
CA GLY A 30 -22.31 19.19 9.25
C GLY A 30 -21.25 18.11 9.18
N GLY A 31 -20.20 18.33 8.37
CA GLY A 31 -19.10 17.39 8.22
C GLY A 31 -18.38 17.50 6.88
N ARG A 32 -17.11 17.86 6.96
CA ARG A 32 -16.14 17.86 5.84
C ARG A 32 -16.26 16.53 5.08
N PRO A 33 -16.27 16.53 3.74
CA PRO A 33 -16.24 15.30 2.95
C PRO A 33 -15.11 14.43 3.50
N VAL A 34 -15.38 13.17 3.82
CA VAL A 34 -14.29 12.22 4.10
C VAL A 34 -13.59 11.96 2.78
N VAL A 35 -12.70 12.90 2.47
CA VAL A 35 -11.50 12.74 1.67
C VAL A 35 -10.95 11.36 1.97
N LEU A 36 -10.59 10.61 0.93
CA LEU A 36 -9.61 9.51 0.92
C LEU A 36 -8.75 9.48 2.19
N ARG A 37 -9.27 8.92 3.29
CA ARG A 37 -8.60 8.91 4.59
C ARG A 37 -8.26 7.48 4.92
N GLN A 38 -6.97 7.30 5.21
CA GLN A 38 -6.38 6.17 5.94
C GLN A 38 -6.46 4.81 5.24
N GLY A 39 -5.73 4.62 4.14
CA GLY A 39 -5.06 3.33 3.84
C GLY A 39 -5.92 2.05 3.83
N LEU A 40 -7.24 2.15 3.71
CA LEU A 40 -8.15 1.01 3.86
C LEU A 40 -8.31 0.24 2.55
N LEU A 41 -8.11 0.91 1.41
CA LEU A 41 -8.15 0.30 0.08
C LEU A 41 -6.72 -0.04 -0.33
N ARG A 42 -6.29 -1.26 -0.01
CA ARG A 42 -4.90 -1.73 -0.15
C ARG A 42 -4.59 -2.11 -1.60
N THR A 43 -5.62 -2.46 -2.37
CA THR A 43 -5.57 -2.88 -3.77
C THR A 43 -6.66 -2.21 -4.61
N ASP A 44 -6.51 -2.29 -5.93
CA ASP A 44 -7.55 -1.91 -6.90
C ASP A 44 -8.83 -2.76 -6.76
N SER A 45 -8.69 -3.98 -6.21
CA SER A 45 -9.80 -4.87 -5.91
C SER A 45 -10.57 -4.40 -4.68
N ASP A 46 -9.89 -3.92 -3.63
CA ASP A 46 -10.55 -3.31 -2.48
C ASP A 46 -11.31 -2.04 -2.90
N ALA A 47 -10.67 -1.21 -3.73
CA ALA A 47 -11.31 -0.01 -4.26
C ALA A 47 -12.53 -0.33 -5.14
N GLN A 48 -12.49 -1.42 -5.91
CA GLN A 48 -13.64 -1.89 -6.67
C GLN A 48 -14.77 -2.39 -5.76
N LEU A 49 -14.45 -3.20 -4.74
CA LEU A 49 -15.42 -3.72 -3.78
C LEU A 49 -16.11 -2.59 -3.02
N PHE A 50 -15.36 -1.59 -2.58
CA PHE A 50 -15.89 -0.41 -1.93
C PHE A 50 -16.82 0.41 -2.84
N LEU A 51 -16.45 0.60 -4.11
CA LEU A 51 -17.32 1.32 -5.05
C LEU A 51 -18.58 0.52 -5.37
N ARG A 52 -18.49 -0.81 -5.44
CA ARG A 52 -19.66 -1.69 -5.58
C ARG A 52 -20.57 -1.63 -4.36
N SER A 53 -20.03 -1.60 -3.13
CA SER A 53 -20.84 -1.46 -1.92
C SER A 53 -21.57 -0.11 -1.83
N LEU A 54 -21.06 0.91 -2.54
CA LEU A 54 -21.73 2.21 -2.70
C LEU A 54 -22.75 2.24 -3.86
N GLY A 55 -23.00 1.11 -4.51
CA GLY A 55 -23.95 0.98 -5.63
C GLY A 55 -23.37 1.26 -7.02
N TYR A 56 -22.05 1.51 -7.14
CA TYR A 56 -21.43 1.74 -8.45
C TYR A 56 -20.96 0.42 -9.08
N SER A 57 -21.54 0.08 -10.24
CA SER A 57 -21.04 -1.02 -11.08
C SER A 57 -19.82 -0.55 -11.88
N ILE A 58 -18.62 -0.76 -11.33
CA ILE A 58 -17.36 -0.34 -11.93
C ILE A 58 -16.40 -1.53 -12.14
N SER A 59 -15.69 -1.53 -13.26
CA SER A 59 -14.62 -2.51 -13.53
C SER A 59 -13.29 -2.09 -12.86
N LYS A 60 -12.42 -3.06 -12.53
CA LYS A 60 -11.07 -2.77 -11.99
C LYS A 60 -10.28 -1.82 -12.89
N ARG A 61 -10.46 -1.93 -14.22
CA ARG A 61 -9.81 -1.04 -15.21
C ARG A 61 -10.26 0.41 -15.04
N SER A 62 -11.55 0.64 -14.84
CA SER A 62 -12.10 1.97 -14.57
C SER A 62 -11.62 2.54 -13.24
N VAL A 63 -11.50 1.70 -12.20
CA VAL A 63 -10.90 2.08 -10.91
C VAL A 63 -9.45 2.53 -11.08
N ARG A 64 -8.61 1.75 -11.79
CA ARG A 64 -7.21 2.15 -12.06
C ARG A 64 -7.09 3.44 -12.87
N ARG A 65 -7.99 3.67 -13.83
CA ARG A 65 -8.03 4.91 -14.61
C ARG A 65 -8.41 6.11 -13.73
N LEU A 66 -9.39 5.93 -12.85
CA LEU A 66 -9.80 6.94 -11.88
C LEU A 66 -8.66 7.27 -10.91
N LEU A 67 -8.01 6.25 -10.32
CA LEU A 67 -6.87 6.43 -9.42
C LEU A 67 -5.74 7.23 -10.09
N ARG A 68 -5.39 6.90 -11.34
CA ARG A 68 -4.40 7.67 -12.12
C ARG A 68 -4.85 9.11 -12.37
N LYS A 69 -6.12 9.33 -12.72
CA LYS A 69 -6.68 10.68 -12.94
C LYS A 69 -6.61 11.55 -11.67
N ILE A 70 -6.74 10.95 -10.49
CA ILE A 70 -6.64 11.64 -9.19
C ILE A 70 -5.17 11.69 -8.69
N GLY A 71 -4.19 11.32 -9.53
CA GLY A 71 -2.77 11.47 -9.23
C GLY A 71 -2.14 10.35 -8.40
N PHE A 72 -2.82 9.21 -8.21
CA PHE A 72 -2.22 8.04 -7.57
C PHE A 72 -1.30 7.29 -8.53
N LYS A 73 -0.11 6.94 -8.06
CA LYS A 73 0.85 6.08 -8.77
C LYS A 73 0.88 4.69 -8.13
N SER A 74 1.02 3.66 -8.97
CA SER A 74 1.26 2.29 -8.52
C SER A 74 2.77 2.05 -8.36
N GLY A 75 3.16 1.26 -7.37
CA GLY A 75 4.54 0.82 -7.15
C GLY A 75 4.60 -0.59 -6.57
N ILE A 76 5.75 -1.25 -6.71
CA ILE A 76 6.01 -2.56 -6.10
C ILE A 76 6.28 -2.38 -4.62
N LYS A 77 5.53 -3.07 -3.75
CA LYS A 77 5.78 -3.06 -2.30
C LYS A 77 7.14 -3.70 -2.04
N LYS A 78 8.02 -2.97 -1.37
CA LYS A 78 9.27 -3.54 -0.84
C LYS A 78 8.93 -4.34 0.41
N TYR A 79 9.52 -5.51 0.56
CA TYR A 79 9.45 -6.31 1.78
C TYR A 79 10.51 -5.80 2.74
N LYS A 80 10.11 -5.37 3.94
CA LYS A 80 11.04 -4.94 4.98
C LYS A 80 10.55 -5.44 6.34
N PRO A 81 11.42 -6.01 7.17
CA PRO A 81 11.06 -6.32 8.55
C PRO A 81 10.74 -5.03 9.30
N PHE A 82 9.71 -5.07 10.14
CA PHE A 82 9.45 -3.99 11.07
C PHE A 82 10.53 -3.97 12.15
N ILE A 83 11.18 -2.82 12.35
CA ILE A 83 12.21 -2.64 13.37
C ILE A 83 11.70 -1.64 14.40
N SER A 84 11.56 -2.08 15.66
CA SER A 84 11.15 -1.20 16.75
C SER A 84 12.14 -0.04 16.94
N TYR A 85 11.68 1.09 17.48
CA TYR A 85 12.54 2.25 17.73
C TYR A 85 13.75 1.91 18.63
N THR A 86 13.54 1.08 19.64
CA THR A 86 14.61 0.56 20.51
C THR A 86 15.64 -0.25 19.71
N ASN A 87 15.19 -1.12 18.81
CA ASN A 87 16.10 -1.90 17.96
C ASN A 87 16.82 -1.03 16.94
N GLN A 88 16.19 0.04 16.44
CA GLN A 88 16.86 1.02 15.57
C GLN A 88 18.03 1.69 16.29
N LYS A 89 17.84 2.15 17.53
CA LYS A 89 18.91 2.74 18.34
C LYS A 89 20.05 1.75 18.60
N LYS A 90 19.73 0.51 18.97
CA LYS A 90 20.72 -0.55 19.21
C LYS A 90 21.55 -0.84 17.95
N ARG A 91 20.89 -0.98 16.79
CA ARG A 91 21.57 -1.19 15.50
C ARG A 91 22.48 -0.02 15.14
N LEU A 92 22.00 1.22 15.30
CA LEU A 92 22.81 2.41 15.02
C LEU A 92 24.04 2.49 15.93
N LYS A 93 23.88 2.23 17.24
CA LYS A 93 25.00 2.18 18.18
C LYS A 93 26.00 1.12 17.76
N TRP A 94 25.54 -0.10 17.47
CA TRP A 94 26.41 -1.18 17.03
C TRP A 94 27.21 -0.80 15.77
N CYS A 95 26.58 -0.18 14.77
CA CYS A 95 27.30 0.28 13.57
C CYS A 95 28.35 1.35 13.90
N ARG A 96 28.04 2.31 14.78
CA ARG A 96 29.01 3.33 15.22
C ARG A 96 30.20 2.71 15.94
N ASP A 97 29.94 1.78 16.85
CA ASP A 97 30.99 1.09 17.62
C ASP A 97 31.94 0.27 16.72
N LYS A 98 31.49 -0.13 15.52
CA LYS A 98 32.26 -0.95 14.56
C LYS A 98 32.73 -0.13 13.35
N THR A 99 32.61 1.19 13.40
CA THR A 99 33.04 2.07 12.30
C THR A 99 34.56 2.09 12.14
N SER A 100 35.31 1.88 13.22
CA SER A 100 36.79 1.83 13.21
C SER A 100 37.36 0.43 12.95
N TRP A 101 36.51 -0.58 12.72
CA TRP A 101 36.98 -1.94 12.49
C TRP A 101 37.66 -2.09 11.14
N THR A 102 38.82 -2.73 11.15
CA THR A 102 39.62 -3.02 9.96
C THR A 102 39.12 -4.29 9.26
N VAL A 103 39.63 -4.53 8.05
CA VAL A 103 39.33 -5.77 7.30
C VAL A 103 39.79 -7.00 8.10
N GLU A 104 40.92 -6.89 8.81
CA GLU A 104 41.49 -7.94 9.64
C GLU A 104 40.59 -8.28 10.83
N ASP A 105 39.99 -7.27 11.46
CA ASP A 105 39.00 -7.48 12.54
C ASP A 105 37.78 -8.23 12.00
N TRP A 106 37.27 -7.88 10.82
CA TRP A 106 36.14 -8.57 10.20
C TRP A 106 36.48 -10.02 9.80
N LYS A 107 37.73 -10.33 9.44
CA LYS A 107 38.16 -11.70 9.11
C LYS A 107 38.05 -12.66 10.31
N SER A 108 38.07 -12.13 11.53
CA SER A 108 37.89 -12.93 12.76
C SER A 108 36.43 -13.27 13.08
N VAL A 109 35.47 -12.65 12.39
CA VAL A 109 34.04 -12.83 12.65
C VAL A 109 33.51 -14.07 11.93
N ILE A 110 32.80 -14.90 12.69
CA ILE A 110 31.97 -16.00 12.16
C ILE A 110 30.52 -15.52 12.14
N PHE A 111 29.93 -15.42 10.95
CA PHE A 111 28.50 -15.15 10.81
C PHE A 111 27.76 -16.47 10.78
N SER A 112 26.70 -16.62 11.58
CA SER A 112 25.78 -17.76 11.51
C SER A 112 24.36 -17.27 11.41
N ASP A 113 23.52 -18.01 10.67
CA ASP A 113 22.10 -17.72 10.56
C ASP A 113 21.32 -19.00 10.17
N GLU A 114 20.01 -18.94 10.34
CA GLU A 114 19.09 -19.95 9.86
C GLU A 114 18.27 -19.41 8.69
N THR A 115 18.31 -20.12 7.55
CA THR A 115 17.49 -19.79 6.39
C THR A 115 16.40 -20.82 6.17
N LYS A 116 15.23 -20.32 5.75
CA LYS A 116 14.08 -21.14 5.38
C LYS A 116 14.00 -21.20 3.86
N ILE A 117 14.08 -22.40 3.30
CA ILE A 117 13.84 -22.66 1.87
C ILE A 117 12.42 -23.20 1.74
N ASN A 118 11.55 -22.47 1.04
CA ASN A 118 10.19 -22.93 0.75
C ASN A 118 10.23 -23.97 -0.37
N VAL A 119 9.59 -25.12 -0.16
CA VAL A 119 9.49 -26.19 -1.18
C VAL A 119 8.42 -25.82 -2.23
N TRP A 120 7.38 -25.11 -1.81
CA TRP A 120 6.28 -24.69 -2.68
C TRP A 120 5.91 -23.21 -2.46
N GLY A 121 5.77 -22.48 -3.58
CA GLY A 121 5.26 -21.11 -3.61
C GLY A 121 6.33 -20.03 -3.38
N ALA A 122 6.38 -19.03 -4.27
CA ALA A 122 7.15 -17.81 -4.07
C ALA A 122 6.35 -16.82 -3.21
N ASP A 123 7.05 -16.04 -2.38
CA ASP A 123 6.49 -14.85 -1.72
C ASP A 123 6.16 -13.80 -2.80
N GLY A 124 4.99 -13.93 -3.43
CA GLY A 124 4.63 -13.23 -4.65
C GLY A 124 4.72 -11.69 -4.55
N ILE A 125 4.90 -11.04 -5.69
CA ILE A 125 4.99 -9.57 -5.79
C ILE A 125 3.62 -8.95 -5.43
N ARG A 126 3.58 -7.96 -4.53
CA ARG A 126 2.37 -7.14 -4.30
C ARG A 126 2.62 -5.67 -4.63
N TYR A 127 1.55 -5.00 -5.04
CA TYR A 127 1.58 -3.59 -5.43
C TYR A 127 0.93 -2.69 -4.36
N TYR A 128 1.36 -1.43 -4.30
CA TYR A 128 0.71 -0.37 -3.52
C TYR A 128 0.33 0.80 -4.43
N TRP A 129 -0.64 1.59 -3.98
CA TRP A 129 -1.03 2.86 -4.58
C TRP A 129 -0.68 4.01 -3.63
N LYS A 130 -0.02 5.05 -4.13
CA LYS A 130 0.43 6.21 -3.34
C LYS A 130 0.31 7.50 -4.14
N GLN A 131 -0.09 8.59 -3.48
CA GLN A 131 0.02 9.95 -4.01
C GLN A 131 1.46 10.46 -3.89
N VAL A 132 1.91 11.21 -4.89
CA VAL A 132 3.32 11.61 -5.06
C VAL A 132 3.86 12.36 -3.83
N ASP A 133 3.04 13.20 -3.21
CA ASP A 133 3.35 14.12 -2.11
C ASP A 133 3.22 13.53 -0.69
N GLN A 134 2.63 12.34 -0.53
CA GLN A 134 2.42 11.75 0.80
C GLN A 134 3.69 11.08 1.37
N PRO A 135 3.93 11.10 2.68
CA PRO A 135 5.03 10.35 3.30
C PRO A 135 4.80 8.83 3.20
N TRP A 136 5.88 8.06 3.30
CA TRP A 136 5.80 6.60 3.38
C TRP A 136 5.13 6.17 4.68
N ARG A 137 4.20 5.21 4.59
CA ARG A 137 3.47 4.65 5.72
C ARG A 137 3.66 3.13 5.76
N SER A 138 3.48 2.53 6.92
CA SER A 138 3.74 1.11 7.18
C SER A 138 3.00 0.16 6.21
N PHE A 139 1.82 0.52 5.71
CA PHE A 139 1.04 -0.29 4.77
C PHE A 139 1.54 -0.25 3.30
N HIS A 140 2.47 0.64 2.96
CA HIS A 140 3.17 0.63 1.66
C HIS A 140 4.27 -0.46 1.60
N VAL A 141 4.52 -1.14 2.71
CA VAL A 141 5.45 -2.26 2.85
C VAL A 141 4.60 -3.48 3.22
N ASN A 142 4.89 -4.64 2.64
CA ASN A 142 4.28 -5.86 3.14
C ASN A 142 5.07 -6.34 4.35
N GLN A 143 4.34 -6.68 5.40
CA GLN A 143 4.90 -7.43 6.51
C GLN A 143 4.92 -8.91 6.10
N THR A 144 6.10 -9.52 6.21
CA THR A 144 6.25 -10.96 5.97
C THR A 144 5.72 -11.70 7.20
N MET A 145 4.61 -12.41 7.06
CA MET A 145 4.22 -13.44 8.04
C MET A 145 4.77 -14.77 7.53
N LYS A 146 5.41 -15.52 8.44
CA LYS A 146 5.88 -16.88 8.16
C LYS A 146 4.65 -17.82 8.15
N HIS A 147 4.78 -18.98 7.50
CA HIS A 147 3.97 -20.22 7.59
C HIS A 147 3.02 -20.56 6.42
N GLY A 148 3.13 -21.82 5.95
CA GLY A 148 2.34 -22.48 4.90
C GLY A 148 3.20 -23.09 3.78
N GLY A 149 2.95 -24.35 3.37
CA GLY A 149 3.48 -24.90 2.10
C GLY A 149 4.67 -25.88 2.16
N GLY A 150 5.16 -26.26 3.35
CA GLY A 150 6.35 -27.12 3.48
C GLY A 150 7.65 -26.35 3.24
N SER A 151 8.63 -26.51 4.13
CA SER A 151 9.90 -25.80 4.05
C SER A 151 11.01 -26.57 4.73
N VAL A 152 12.23 -26.44 4.21
CA VAL A 152 13.44 -26.91 4.89
C VAL A 152 14.07 -25.72 5.60
N MET A 153 14.41 -25.90 6.87
CA MET A 153 15.23 -24.96 7.64
C MET A 153 16.67 -25.44 7.56
N LEU A 154 17.58 -24.56 7.16
CA LEU A 154 19.01 -24.83 7.13
C LEU A 154 19.69 -23.87 8.09
N TRP A 155 20.56 -24.41 8.94
CA TRP A 155 21.53 -23.63 9.68
C TRP A 155 22.86 -23.65 8.94
N GLY A 156 23.59 -22.54 8.95
CA GLY A 156 24.93 -22.49 8.40
C GLY A 156 25.72 -21.32 8.96
N CYS A 157 27.03 -21.37 8.74
CA CYS A 157 27.92 -20.28 9.08
C CYS A 157 28.87 -19.94 7.93
N ILE A 158 29.38 -18.71 7.93
CA ILE A 158 30.35 -18.22 6.96
C ILE A 158 31.40 -17.38 7.66
N THR A 159 32.64 -17.56 7.22
CA THR A 159 33.80 -16.77 7.65
C THR A 159 34.42 -16.10 6.44
N SER A 160 35.45 -15.28 6.65
CA SER A 160 36.22 -14.71 5.54
C SER A 160 36.94 -15.76 4.67
N ARG A 161 37.04 -17.01 5.14
CA ARG A 161 37.70 -18.11 4.42
C ARG A 161 36.73 -18.99 3.65
N GLY A 162 35.43 -18.83 3.84
CA GLY A 162 34.40 -19.64 3.19
C GLY A 162 33.29 -20.09 4.11
N PRO A 163 32.35 -20.89 3.57
CA PRO A 163 31.27 -21.51 4.35
C PRO A 163 31.83 -22.59 5.29
N GLY A 164 31.17 -22.76 6.44
CA GLY A 164 31.42 -23.84 7.40
C GLY A 164 30.26 -24.82 7.51
#